data_AF-A0A5C7TCH9-F1
#
_entry.id   AF-A0A5C7TCH9-F1
#
_cell.length_a   1.000
_cell.length_b   1.000
_cell.length_c   1.000
_cell.angle_alpha   90.00
_cell.angle_beta   90.00
_cell.angle_gamma   90.00
#
_symmetry.space_group_name_H-M   'P 1'
#
loop_
_entity.id
_entity.type
_entity.pdbx_description
1 polymer ?
#
loop_
_entity_poly.entity_id
_entity_poly.type
_entity_poly.pdbx_seq_one_letter_code
_entity_poly.pdbx_strand_id
1 'polypeptide(L)'
;MLINEWQLGNELNRSVQHQLHADFRLWLAFLSPAVEEQAGFCLADPQVTPQTTDLRQQLELAPQRDYGLQPDDLPLLQQHTELMQQGGFAAMRLGMLLQPPPAVIRHDAKKLSADLADNLSLHCQRHLAKQLAPVQTTDATLLFDVLEQLHTPTAA
;
A
#
# COMPACT_ATOMS: atom_id res chain seq x y z
N MET A 1 -25.28 1.12 8.65
CA MET A 1 -24.01 1.00 7.91
C MET A 1 -22.90 1.08 8.94
N LEU A 2 -22.10 0.02 9.11
CA LEU A 2 -20.93 0.06 9.98
C LEU A 2 -19.89 0.93 9.29
N ILE A 3 -19.38 1.93 9.99
CA ILE A 3 -18.46 2.94 9.44
C ILE A 3 -17.01 2.50 9.72
N ASN A 4 -16.74 1.93 10.90
CA ASN A 4 -15.38 1.68 11.38
C ASN A 4 -15.19 0.32 12.06
N GLU A 5 -13.95 -0.19 12.04
CA GLU A 5 -13.51 -1.45 12.67
C GLU A 5 -13.79 -1.52 14.18
N TRP A 6 -13.77 -0.39 14.88
CA TRP A 6 -14.15 -0.29 16.30
C TRP A 6 -15.56 -0.83 16.59
N GLN A 7 -16.47 -0.77 15.61
CA GLN A 7 -17.84 -1.24 15.75
C GLN A 7 -17.96 -2.76 15.59
N LEU A 8 -16.96 -3.43 14.98
CA LEU A 8 -16.88 -4.90 14.91
C LEU A 8 -16.29 -5.52 16.18
N GLY A 9 -15.62 -4.72 17.03
CA GLY A 9 -15.03 -5.19 18.28
C GLY A 9 -14.06 -6.35 18.06
N ASN A 10 -14.43 -7.55 18.55
CA ASN A 10 -13.60 -8.75 18.47
C ASN A 10 -14.15 -9.83 17.52
N GLU A 11 -15.24 -9.55 16.79
CA GLU A 11 -15.91 -10.54 15.93
C GLU A 11 -15.03 -10.99 14.76
N LEU A 12 -14.20 -10.09 14.24
CA LEU A 12 -13.22 -10.39 13.20
C LEU A 12 -12.17 -11.40 13.69
N ASN A 13 -11.60 -11.14 14.88
CA ASN A 13 -10.62 -12.02 15.54
C ASN A 13 -11.24 -13.37 15.91
N ARG A 14 -12.47 -13.36 16.45
CA ARG A 14 -13.24 -14.57 16.77
C ARG A 14 -13.48 -15.43 15.52
N SER A 15 -13.82 -14.82 14.40
CA SER A 15 -14.03 -15.51 13.13
C SER A 15 -12.74 -16.16 12.60
N VAL A 16 -11.59 -15.50 12.79
CA VAL A 16 -10.27 -16.06 12.47
C VAL A 16 -9.92 -17.24 13.38
N GLN A 17 -10.13 -17.10 14.70
CA GLN A 17 -9.85 -18.15 15.68
C GLN A 17 -10.70 -19.41 15.46
N HIS A 18 -11.95 -19.25 15.03
CA HIS A 18 -12.87 -20.36 14.77
C HIS A 18 -12.87 -20.85 13.31
N GLN A 19 -11.96 -20.36 12.45
CA GLN A 19 -11.89 -20.70 11.01
C GLN A 19 -13.20 -20.47 10.24
N LEU A 20 -14.02 -19.51 10.67
CA LEU A 20 -15.27 -19.14 10.02
C LEU A 20 -15.00 -18.16 8.87
N HIS A 21 -14.42 -18.68 7.79
CA HIS A 21 -14.00 -17.86 6.65
C HIS A 21 -15.14 -17.11 5.95
N ALA A 22 -16.36 -17.67 5.96
CA ALA A 22 -17.54 -17.00 5.38
C ALA A 22 -17.93 -15.77 6.20
N ASP A 23 -18.02 -15.92 7.53
CA ASP A 23 -18.35 -14.83 8.44
C ASP A 23 -17.25 -13.77 8.44
N PHE A 24 -15.98 -14.18 8.43
CA PHE A 24 -14.85 -13.26 8.29
C PHE A 24 -14.94 -12.40 7.01
N ARG A 25 -15.27 -13.01 5.87
CA ARG A 25 -15.44 -12.30 4.60
C ARG A 25 -16.65 -11.36 4.63
N LEU A 26 -17.73 -11.76 5.30
CA LEU A 26 -18.91 -10.93 5.49
C LEU A 26 -18.59 -9.70 6.36
N TRP A 27 -17.88 -9.91 7.47
CA TRP A 27 -17.42 -8.84 8.35
C TRP A 27 -16.50 -7.85 7.63
N LEU A 28 -15.57 -8.34 6.80
CA LEU A 28 -14.73 -7.49 5.95
C LEU A 28 -15.54 -6.70 4.91
N ALA A 29 -16.59 -7.29 4.35
CA ALA A 29 -17.44 -6.61 3.35
C ALA A 29 -18.25 -5.45 3.96
N PHE A 30 -18.46 -5.44 5.28
CA PHE A 30 -19.12 -4.34 5.98
C PHE A 30 -18.18 -3.17 6.34
N LEU A 31 -16.86 -3.36 6.25
CA LEU A 31 -15.91 -2.28 6.48
C LEU A 31 -15.87 -1.34 5.29
N SER A 32 -15.75 -0.04 5.58
CA SER A 32 -15.51 0.96 4.54
C SER A 32 -14.16 0.69 3.86
N PRO A 33 -14.10 0.70 2.51
CA PRO A 33 -12.84 0.60 1.78
C PRO A 33 -11.99 1.87 1.87
N ALA A 34 -12.51 2.96 2.46
CA ALA A 34 -11.79 4.20 2.63
C ALA A 34 -10.68 4.04 3.70
N VAL A 35 -9.42 4.11 3.27
CA VAL A 35 -8.25 3.99 4.13
C VAL A 35 -8.19 5.11 5.19
N GLU A 36 -8.74 6.28 4.89
CA GLU A 36 -8.81 7.43 5.80
C GLU A 36 -9.69 7.17 7.03
N GLU A 37 -10.65 6.26 6.92
CA GLU A 37 -11.58 5.87 7.99
C GLU A 37 -11.02 4.70 8.83
N GLN A 38 -9.91 4.10 8.41
CA GLN A 38 -9.29 3.00 9.14
C GLN A 38 -8.60 3.50 10.41
N ALA A 39 -8.80 2.77 11.51
CA ALA A 39 -8.34 3.17 12.85
C ALA A 39 -6.81 3.37 12.94
N GLY A 40 -6.02 2.70 12.10
CA GLY A 40 -4.56 2.86 12.04
C GLY A 40 -4.10 4.19 11.45
N PHE A 41 -4.97 4.90 10.72
CA PHE A 41 -4.69 6.21 10.13
C PHE A 41 -5.35 7.35 10.91
N CYS A 42 -6.35 7.06 11.74
CA CYS A 42 -6.91 7.97 12.72
C CYS A 42 -6.05 8.02 14.01
N LEU A 43 -4.73 8.25 13.89
CA LEU A 43 -3.90 8.46 15.06
C LEU A 43 -4.17 9.86 15.64
N ALA A 44 -4.37 9.91 16.95
CA ALA A 44 -4.58 11.17 17.65
C ALA A 44 -3.28 12.00 17.67
N ASP A 45 -3.48 13.28 17.33
CA ASP A 45 -2.66 14.46 17.64
C ASP A 45 -1.67 14.94 16.55
N PRO A 46 -2.12 15.82 15.62
CA PRO A 46 -1.24 16.50 14.65
C PRO A 46 -0.30 17.54 15.30
N GLN A 47 -0.39 17.75 16.62
CA GLN A 47 0.42 18.74 17.37
C GLN A 47 1.71 18.16 17.94
N VAL A 48 1.93 16.84 17.86
CA VAL A 48 3.25 16.27 18.17
C VAL A 48 4.15 16.55 16.98
N THR A 49 4.78 17.72 16.99
CA THR A 49 5.91 17.99 16.11
C THR A 49 6.88 16.82 16.28
N PRO A 50 7.14 16.00 15.24
CA PRO A 50 8.13 14.97 15.38
C PRO A 50 9.42 15.69 15.72
N GLN A 51 9.92 15.49 16.94
CA GLN A 51 11.29 15.83 17.26
C GLN A 51 12.10 14.99 16.30
N THR A 52 12.52 15.62 15.19
CA THR A 52 13.28 14.99 14.12
C THR A 52 14.70 14.93 14.63
N THR A 53 14.88 14.21 15.73
CA THR A 53 16.17 13.85 16.25
C THR A 53 16.66 12.77 15.32
N ASP A 54 17.50 13.17 14.39
CA ASP A 54 18.09 12.28 13.42
C ASP A 54 19.09 11.37 14.16
N LEU A 55 18.58 10.28 14.74
CA LEU A 55 19.33 9.37 15.62
C LEU A 55 20.62 8.87 14.95
N ARG A 56 20.62 8.76 13.62
CA ARG A 56 21.81 8.41 12.85
C ARG A 56 22.92 9.43 12.99
N GLN A 57 22.59 10.73 13.00
CA GLN A 57 23.56 11.80 13.21
C GLN A 57 24.09 11.79 14.66
N GLN A 58 23.22 11.56 15.63
CA GLN A 58 23.62 11.47 17.04
C GLN A 58 24.53 10.28 17.36
N LEU A 59 24.32 9.17 16.66
CA LEU A 59 25.09 7.94 16.81
C LEU A 59 26.26 7.85 15.81
N GLU A 60 26.52 8.91 15.05
CA GLU A 60 27.56 8.97 14.00
C GLU A 60 27.50 7.77 13.04
N LEU A 61 26.28 7.28 12.78
CA LEU A 61 26.06 6.17 11.87
C LEU A 61 26.21 6.64 10.42
N ALA A 62 26.69 5.74 9.56
CA ALA A 62 26.75 5.97 8.13
C ALA A 62 25.39 6.47 7.59
N PRO A 63 25.37 7.29 6.52
CA PRO A 63 24.13 7.78 5.92
C PRO A 63 23.25 6.64 5.42
N GLN A 64 21.94 6.89 5.33
CA GLN A 64 21.02 5.89 4.80
C GLN A 64 21.34 5.61 3.33
N ARG A 65 21.69 4.36 3.05
CA ARG A 65 21.88 3.88 1.70
C ARG A 65 20.53 3.65 1.03
N ASP A 66 20.47 3.94 -0.27
CA ASP A 66 19.33 3.59 -1.10
C ASP A 66 19.21 2.06 -1.26
N TYR A 67 18.01 1.55 -1.48
CA TYR A 67 17.76 0.12 -1.68
C TYR A 67 18.13 -0.36 -3.08
N GLY A 68 18.25 0.58 -4.02
CA GLY A 68 18.57 0.36 -5.42
C GLY A 68 20.05 0.06 -5.65
N LEU A 69 20.34 -0.66 -6.74
CA LEU A 69 21.70 -0.89 -7.20
C LEU A 69 22.32 0.43 -7.69
N GLN A 70 23.45 0.80 -7.07
CA GLN A 70 24.32 1.89 -7.49
C GLN A 70 25.48 1.36 -8.34
N PRO A 71 26.09 2.20 -9.20
CA PRO A 71 27.20 1.77 -10.06
C PRO A 71 28.40 1.22 -9.28
N ASP A 72 28.62 1.71 -8.06
CA ASP A 72 29.72 1.30 -7.18
C ASP A 72 29.46 -0.05 -6.47
N ASP A 73 28.31 -0.69 -6.72
CA ASP A 73 27.90 -1.90 -6.00
C ASP A 73 28.40 -3.19 -6.65
N LEU A 74 28.70 -3.14 -7.95
CA LEU A 74 29.28 -4.25 -8.71
C LEU A 74 30.59 -4.78 -8.08
N PRO A 75 31.59 -3.94 -7.75
CA PRO A 75 32.81 -4.42 -7.10
C PRO A 75 32.55 -4.98 -5.69
N LEU A 76 31.60 -4.41 -4.94
CA LEU A 76 31.22 -4.89 -3.60
C LEU A 76 30.60 -6.29 -3.65
N LEU A 77 29.74 -6.56 -4.65
CA LEU A 77 29.19 -7.89 -4.88
C LEU A 77 30.27 -8.91 -5.28
N GLN A 78 31.26 -8.49 -6.07
CA GLN A 78 32.42 -9.32 -6.40
C GLN A 78 33.24 -9.65 -5.15
N GLN A 79 33.53 -8.66 -4.30
CA GLN A 79 34.24 -8.86 -3.03
C GLN A 79 33.51 -9.83 -2.10
N HIS A 80 32.18 -9.74 -1.99
CA HIS A 80 31.40 -10.71 -1.21
C HIS A 80 31.52 -12.13 -1.75
N THR A 81 31.58 -12.28 -3.07
CA THR A 81 31.78 -13.57 -3.73
C THR A 81 33.18 -14.13 -3.45
N GLU A 82 34.21 -13.28 -3.48
CA GLU A 82 35.58 -13.66 -3.10
C GLU A 82 35.67 -14.06 -1.62
N LEU A 83 35.02 -13.31 -0.72
CA LEU A 83 34.93 -13.64 0.70
C LEU A 83 34.22 -14.99 0.93
N MET A 84 33.20 -15.31 0.13
CA MET A 84 32.55 -16.62 0.17
C MET A 84 33.52 -17.74 -0.25
N GLN A 85 34.31 -17.52 -1.31
CA GLN A 85 35.26 -18.51 -1.81
C GLN A 85 36.43 -18.76 -0.83
N GLN A 86 36.91 -17.71 -0.15
CA GLN A 86 38.08 -17.79 0.73
C GLN A 86 37.72 -18.10 2.19
N GLY A 87 36.69 -17.46 2.73
CA GLY A 87 36.31 -17.48 4.14
C GLY A 87 34.95 -18.14 4.43
N GLY A 88 34.32 -18.72 3.40
CA GLY A 88 33.04 -19.40 3.51
C GLY A 88 31.88 -18.46 3.83
N PHE A 89 30.77 -19.05 4.26
CA PHE A 89 29.51 -18.32 4.48
C PHE A 89 29.58 -17.30 5.63
N ALA A 90 30.35 -17.59 6.69
CA ALA A 90 30.47 -16.69 7.83
C ALA A 90 31.16 -15.37 7.46
N ALA A 91 32.25 -15.45 6.69
CA ALA A 91 32.98 -14.26 6.21
C ALA A 91 32.11 -13.43 5.25
N MET A 92 31.43 -14.09 4.31
CA MET A 92 30.48 -13.43 3.40
C MET A 92 29.35 -12.73 4.18
N ARG A 93 28.74 -13.40 5.17
CA ARG A 93 27.67 -12.83 5.99
C ARG A 93 28.13 -11.62 6.77
N LEU A 94 29.32 -11.67 7.36
CA LEU A 94 29.89 -10.52 8.06
C LEU A 94 30.16 -9.37 7.09
N GLY A 95 30.71 -9.65 5.90
CA GLY A 95 30.87 -8.66 4.82
C GLY A 95 29.55 -7.98 4.45
N MET A 96 28.49 -8.76 4.22
CA MET A 96 27.15 -8.23 3.92
C MET A 96 26.53 -7.41 5.07
N LEU A 97 26.89 -7.70 6.33
CA LEU A 97 26.37 -6.93 7.47
C LEU A 97 27.09 -5.59 7.64
N LEU A 98 28.40 -5.56 7.35
CA LEU A 98 29.19 -4.34 7.39
C LEU A 98 28.91 -3.43 6.18
N GLN A 99 28.74 -4.05 5.00
CA GLN A 99 28.50 -3.36 3.74
C GLN A 99 27.29 -4.01 3.05
N PRO A 100 26.07 -3.57 3.37
CA PRO A 100 24.86 -4.19 2.85
C PRO A 100 24.81 -4.09 1.31
N PRO A 101 24.63 -5.23 0.61
CA PRO A 101 24.41 -5.22 -0.83
C PRO A 101 23.05 -4.60 -1.17
N PRO A 102 22.86 -4.10 -2.41
CA PRO A 102 21.58 -3.57 -2.85
C PRO A 102 20.49 -4.65 -2.80
N ALA A 103 19.32 -4.28 -2.29
CA ALA A 103 18.18 -5.20 -2.16
C ALA A 103 17.42 -5.36 -3.48
N VAL A 104 17.37 -4.31 -4.30
CA VAL A 104 16.66 -4.29 -5.57
C VAL A 104 17.53 -3.68 -6.67
N ILE A 105 17.35 -4.13 -7.91
CA ILE A 105 18.08 -3.59 -9.06
C ILE A 105 17.73 -2.12 -9.30
N ARG A 106 16.45 -1.75 -9.11
CA ARG A 106 15.97 -0.38 -9.24
C ARG A 106 15.06 -0.08 -8.06
N HIS A 107 15.36 0.99 -7.32
CA HIS A 107 14.45 1.49 -6.29
C HIS A 107 13.38 2.35 -6.96
N ASP A 108 12.14 1.84 -6.99
CA ASP A 108 10.99 2.59 -7.46
C ASP A 108 9.87 2.46 -6.42
N ALA A 109 9.65 3.53 -5.67
CA ALA A 109 8.65 3.59 -4.61
C ALA A 109 7.21 3.40 -5.14
N LYS A 110 6.98 3.56 -6.45
CA LYS A 110 5.65 3.43 -7.06
C LYS A 110 5.43 2.09 -7.77
N LYS A 111 6.46 1.25 -7.83
CA LYS A 111 6.37 -0.05 -8.49
C LYS A 111 5.67 -1.05 -7.58
N LEU A 112 4.41 -1.32 -7.87
CA LEU A 112 3.64 -2.43 -7.29
C LEU A 112 3.87 -3.71 -8.12
N SER A 113 3.78 -4.87 -7.47
CA SER A 113 3.78 -6.15 -8.19
C SER A 113 2.48 -6.30 -9.00
N ALA A 114 2.54 -7.07 -10.09
CA ALA A 114 1.37 -7.33 -10.94
C ALA A 114 0.22 -7.94 -10.12
N ASP A 115 0.53 -8.93 -9.27
CA ASP A 115 -0.45 -9.56 -8.39
C ASP A 115 -1.16 -8.54 -7.49
N LEU A 116 -0.43 -7.57 -6.93
CA LEU A 116 -1.05 -6.54 -6.11
C LEU A 116 -1.91 -5.61 -6.97
N ALA A 117 -1.41 -5.20 -8.14
CA ALA A 117 -2.15 -4.33 -9.05
C ALA A 117 -3.48 -4.95 -9.51
N ASP A 118 -3.49 -6.25 -9.81
CA ASP A 118 -4.67 -7.00 -10.25
C ASP A 118 -5.71 -7.17 -9.12
N ASN A 119 -5.25 -7.25 -7.87
CA ASN A 119 -6.13 -7.36 -6.70
C ASN A 119 -6.65 -6.01 -6.17
N LEU A 120 -6.16 -4.88 -6.70
CA LEU A 120 -6.71 -3.58 -6.33
C LEU A 120 -8.14 -3.41 -6.86
N SER A 121 -8.95 -2.62 -6.14
CA SER A 121 -10.26 -2.24 -6.64
C SER A 121 -10.14 -1.47 -7.96
N LEU A 122 -11.16 -1.55 -8.81
CA LEU A 122 -11.21 -0.81 -10.09
C LEU A 122 -10.96 0.69 -9.90
N HIS A 123 -11.48 1.27 -8.81
CA HIS A 123 -11.26 2.68 -8.47
C HIS A 123 -9.77 2.98 -8.22
N CYS A 124 -9.10 2.15 -7.41
CA CYS A 124 -7.67 2.28 -7.13
C CYS A 124 -6.81 2.07 -8.38
N GLN A 125 -7.16 1.10 -9.24
CA GLN A 125 -6.47 0.86 -10.51
C GLN A 125 -6.56 2.08 -11.44
N ARG A 126 -7.74 2.70 -11.56
CA ARG A 126 -7.95 3.91 -12.36
C ARG A 126 -7.17 5.10 -11.82
N HIS A 127 -7.14 5.26 -10.50
CA HIS A 127 -6.37 6.30 -9.83
C HIS A 127 -4.86 6.12 -10.07
N LEU A 128 -4.33 4.89 -9.95
CA LEU A 128 -2.95 4.56 -10.28
C LEU A 128 -2.60 4.85 -11.74
N ALA A 129 -3.51 4.50 -12.66
CA ALA A 129 -3.36 4.75 -14.09
C ALA A 129 -3.54 6.23 -14.48
N LYS A 130 -3.88 7.12 -13.52
CA LYS A 130 -4.26 8.52 -13.76
C LYS A 130 -5.33 8.69 -14.84
N GLN A 131 -6.18 7.68 -15.00
CA GLN A 131 -7.29 7.76 -15.93
C GLN A 131 -8.38 8.58 -15.26
N LEU A 132 -8.61 9.81 -15.75
CA LEU A 132 -9.78 10.58 -15.31
C LEU A 132 -11.02 9.71 -15.53
N ALA A 133 -11.90 9.69 -14.52
CA ALA A 133 -13.25 9.19 -14.74
C ALA A 133 -13.82 9.89 -15.97
N PRO A 134 -14.46 9.18 -16.93
CA PRO A 134 -15.13 9.85 -18.01
C PRO A 134 -16.10 10.82 -17.33
N VAL A 135 -15.86 12.11 -17.53
CA VAL A 135 -16.79 13.14 -17.12
C VAL A 135 -18.04 12.81 -17.91
N GLN A 136 -19.01 12.20 -17.23
CA GLN A 136 -20.35 12.10 -17.73
C GLN A 136 -20.83 13.55 -17.78
N THR A 137 -20.67 14.20 -18.92
CA THR A 137 -21.40 15.43 -19.24
C THR A 137 -22.85 15.02 -19.22
N THR A 138 -23.47 15.13 -18.05
CA THR A 138 -24.92 15.10 -17.93
C THR A 138 -25.38 16.41 -18.56
N ASP A 139 -25.63 16.36 -19.86
CA ASP A 139 -26.37 17.42 -20.53
C ASP A 139 -27.73 17.49 -19.84
N ALA A 140 -28.02 18.61 -19.18
CA ALA A 140 -29.20 18.74 -18.31
C ALA A 140 -30.52 18.51 -19.06
N THR A 141 -30.49 18.62 -20.39
CA THR A 141 -31.56 18.30 -21.34
C THR A 141 -31.85 16.80 -21.46
N LEU A 142 -30.87 15.91 -21.26
CA LEU A 142 -31.10 14.45 -21.30
C LEU A 142 -31.93 13.97 -20.10
N LEU A 143 -31.86 14.66 -18.96
CA LEU A 143 -32.74 14.39 -17.82
C LEU A 143 -34.16 14.90 -18.06
N PHE A 144 -34.34 15.91 -18.90
CA PHE A 144 -35.66 16.43 -19.26
C PHE A 144 -36.47 15.42 -20.08
N ASP A 145 -35.84 14.76 -21.06
CA ASP A 145 -36.51 13.73 -21.87
C ASP A 145 -36.94 12.52 -21.03
N VAL A 146 -36.11 12.11 -20.06
CA VAL A 146 -36.47 11.04 -19.11
C VAL A 146 -37.60 11.47 -18.19
N LEU A 147 -37.63 12.73 -17.75
CA LEU A 147 -38.71 13.26 -16.93
C LEU A 147 -40.02 13.43 -17.71
N GLU A 148 -39.98 13.77 -19.01
CA GLU A 148 -41.16 13.77 -19.89
C GLU A 148 -41.74 12.37 -20.07
N GLN A 149 -40.89 11.36 -20.30
CA GLN A 149 -41.32 9.96 -20.43
C GLN A 149 -42.00 9.43 -19.15
N LEU A 150 -41.61 9.95 -17.98
CA LEU A 150 -42.25 9.62 -16.70
C LEU A 150 -43.51 10.45 -16.43
N HIS A 151 -43.66 11.61 -17.07
CA HIS A 151 -44.83 12.49 -16.93
C HIS A 151 -45.96 12.18 -17.90
N THR A 152 -45.74 11.40 -18.95
CA THR A 152 -46.86 10.86 -19.74
C THR A 152 -47.59 9.80 -18.91
N PRO A 153 -48.81 10.06 -18.43
CA PRO A 153 -49.57 9.01 -17.76
C PRO A 153 -49.88 7.94 -18.80
N THR A 154 -49.63 6.69 -18.41
CA THR A 154 -50.17 5.50 -19.05
C THR A 154 -51.65 5.73 -19.38
N ALA A 155 -51.95 5.94 -20.66
CA ALA A 155 -53.31 6.06 -21.18
C ALA A 155 -53.44 5.20 -22.44
N ALA A 156 -53.52 3.88 -22.22
CA ALA A 156 -54.42 2.93 -22.89
C ALA A 156 -54.16 1.53 -22.32
#